data_AF-A0A3M0W9I1-F1
#
_entry.id   AF-A0A3M0W9I1-F1
#
_cell.length_a   1.000
_cell.length_b   1.000
_cell.length_c   1.000
_cell.angle_alpha   90.00
_cell.angle_beta   90.00
_cell.angle_gamma   90.00
#
_symmetry.space_group_name_H-M   'P 1'
#
loop_
_entity.id
_entity.type
_entity.pdbx_description
1 polymer ?
#
loop_
_entity_poly.entity_id
_entity_poly.type
_entity_poly.pdbx_seq_one_letter_code
_entity_poly.pdbx_strand_id
1 'polypeptide(L)'
;MSTVYDSKGESSRPRSPSLKARQSDHFWHESEITGHDPNDPDDDGYGINGIGFKPTSAIAYARTQKRRQQVAEYRSREAKEARQRRSERRRQGINATRTE
;
A
#
# COMPACT_ATOMS: atom_id res chain seq x y z
N MET A 1 -28.67 18.45 -35.99
CA MET A 1 -27.63 17.41 -35.91
C MET A 1 -27.54 16.95 -34.46
N SER A 2 -28.10 15.78 -34.14
CA SER A 2 -28.09 15.19 -32.79
C SER A 2 -26.93 14.21 -32.72
N THR A 3 -25.95 14.45 -31.84
CA THR A 3 -24.86 13.50 -31.58
C THR A 3 -25.32 12.50 -30.53
N VAL A 4 -25.59 11.29 -31.00
CA VAL A 4 -25.76 10.09 -30.19
C VAL A 4 -24.45 9.76 -29.46
N TYR A 5 -24.49 9.71 -28.13
CA TYR A 5 -23.39 9.14 -27.35
C TYR A 5 -23.57 7.62 -27.31
N ASP A 6 -22.59 6.91 -27.89
CA ASP A 6 -22.46 5.46 -27.89
C ASP A 6 -22.15 4.99 -26.45
N SER A 7 -23.16 4.45 -25.76
CA SER A 7 -23.04 3.90 -24.40
C SER A 7 -22.36 2.54 -24.47
N LYS A 8 -21.02 2.55 -24.48
CA LYS A 8 -20.17 1.36 -24.37
C LYS A 8 -20.23 0.78 -22.95
N GLY A 9 -21.05 -0.26 -22.79
CA GLY A 9 -20.80 -1.41 -21.92
C GLY A 9 -20.53 -1.13 -20.44
N GLU A 10 -21.59 -0.99 -19.65
CA GLU A 10 -21.52 -1.36 -18.22
C GLU A 10 -21.27 -2.86 -18.13
N SER A 11 -20.03 -3.25 -17.87
CA SER A 11 -19.75 -4.59 -17.37
C SER A 11 -20.42 -4.69 -15.99
N SER A 12 -21.45 -5.54 -15.91
CA SER A 12 -22.09 -5.90 -14.65
C SER A 12 -21.05 -6.57 -13.77
N ARG A 13 -20.41 -5.79 -12.89
CA ARG A 13 -19.59 -6.34 -11.82
C ARG A 13 -20.46 -7.35 -11.07
N PRO A 14 -19.99 -8.59 -10.83
CA PRO A 14 -20.78 -9.54 -10.06
C PRO A 14 -21.13 -8.89 -8.71
N ARG A 15 -22.42 -8.85 -8.41
CA ARG A 15 -22.93 -8.32 -7.14
C ARG A 15 -22.26 -9.11 -6.03
N SER A 16 -21.54 -8.41 -5.14
CA SER A 16 -20.87 -9.04 -4.00
C SER A 16 -21.84 -9.98 -3.29
N PRO A 17 -21.40 -11.20 -2.91
CA PRO A 17 -22.27 -12.15 -2.24
C PRO A 17 -22.89 -11.49 -1.00
N SER A 18 -24.19 -11.71 -0.82
CA SER A 18 -24.93 -11.19 0.33
C SER A 18 -24.26 -11.66 1.61
N LEU A 19 -23.86 -10.72 2.48
CA LEU A 19 -23.26 -10.99 3.80
C LEU A 19 -24.24 -11.70 4.77
N LYS A 20 -25.45 -12.06 4.32
CA LYS A 20 -26.43 -12.85 5.08
C LYS A 20 -26.06 -14.34 5.21
N ALA A 21 -24.86 -14.75 4.80
CA ALA A 21 -24.34 -16.05 5.24
C ALA A 21 -24.25 -16.00 6.77
N ARG A 22 -24.83 -17.01 7.44
CA ARG A 22 -24.82 -17.15 8.90
C ARG A 22 -23.38 -16.96 9.38
N GLN A 23 -23.10 -15.85 10.05
CA GLN A 23 -21.76 -15.54 10.55
C GLN A 23 -21.36 -16.72 11.44
N SER A 24 -20.32 -17.44 11.04
CA SER A 24 -19.82 -18.56 11.83
C SER A 24 -19.21 -18.02 13.12
N ASP A 25 -19.38 -18.73 14.23
CA ASP A 25 -18.83 -18.38 15.57
C ASP A 25 -17.30 -18.32 15.63
N HIS A 26 -16.61 -18.48 14.50
CA HIS A 26 -15.17 -18.27 14.36
C HIS A 26 -14.78 -16.81 14.06
N PHE A 27 -15.76 -15.94 13.80
CA PHE A 27 -15.53 -14.51 13.61
C PHE A 27 -16.02 -13.74 14.84
N TRP A 28 -15.38 -12.62 15.14
CA TRP A 28 -15.83 -11.70 16.18
C TRP A 28 -17.24 -11.21 15.86
N HIS A 29 -18.15 -11.39 16.81
CA HIS A 29 -19.51 -10.89 16.72
C HIS A 29 -19.60 -9.45 17.24
N GLU A 30 -20.52 -8.65 16.70
CA GLU A 30 -20.69 -7.24 17.09
C GLU A 30 -20.98 -7.10 18.60
N SER A 31 -21.70 -8.06 19.19
CA SER A 31 -22.00 -8.11 20.62
C SER A 31 -20.80 -8.37 21.53
N GLU A 32 -19.67 -8.83 20.98
CA GLU A 32 -18.44 -9.13 21.73
C GLU A 32 -17.46 -7.95 21.76
N ILE A 33 -17.69 -6.92 20.95
CA ILE A 33 -16.88 -5.71 20.94
C ILE A 33 -17.32 -4.82 22.10
N THR A 34 -16.65 -4.98 23.24
CA THR A 34 -16.88 -4.14 24.43
C THR A 34 -16.56 -2.68 24.11
N GLY A 35 -17.51 -1.77 24.37
CA GLY A 35 -17.32 -0.32 24.16
C GLY A 35 -17.72 0.19 22.76
N HIS A 36 -18.41 -0.61 21.95
CA HIS A 36 -19.00 -0.13 20.69
C HIS A 36 -20.46 0.29 20.93
N ASP A 37 -20.67 1.58 21.19
CA ASP A 37 -22.00 2.19 21.04
C ASP A 37 -22.00 3.00 19.73
N PRO A 38 -22.71 2.54 18.69
CA PRO A 38 -22.80 3.28 17.43
C PRO A 38 -23.61 4.58 17.53
N ASN A 39 -24.34 4.82 18.64
CA ASN A 39 -25.14 6.02 18.87
C ASN A 39 -24.77 6.73 20.18
N ASP A 40 -23.51 6.66 20.60
CA ASP A 40 -23.04 7.30 21.82
C ASP A 40 -23.31 8.83 21.78
N PRO A 41 -24.15 9.38 22.69
CA PRO A 41 -24.47 10.80 22.72
C PRO A 41 -23.30 11.68 23.22
N ASP A 42 -22.31 11.07 23.88
CA ASP A 42 -21.09 11.74 24.35
C ASP A 42 -19.94 11.65 23.32
N ASP A 43 -20.13 10.94 22.21
CA ASP A 43 -19.20 10.93 21.07
C ASP A 43 -19.32 12.27 20.30
N ASP A 44 -18.30 13.12 20.43
CA ASP A 44 -18.15 14.40 19.73
C ASP A 44 -17.91 14.24 18.21
N GLY A 45 -17.95 12.99 17.72
CA GLY A 45 -17.66 12.55 16.36
C GLY A 45 -16.17 12.60 16.04
N TYR A 46 -15.31 13.07 16.95
CA TYR A 46 -13.88 13.25 16.70
C TYR A 46 -13.06 11.97 16.91
N GLY A 47 -13.65 10.81 16.59
CA GLY A 47 -12.95 9.55 16.40
C GLY A 47 -13.12 8.93 15.01
N ILE A 48 -14.22 9.21 14.28
CA ILE A 48 -14.65 8.43 13.10
C ILE A 48 -15.31 9.30 11.99
N ASN A 49 -15.26 10.63 12.04
CA ASN A 49 -15.86 11.55 11.04
C ASN A 49 -15.28 11.55 9.59
N GLY A 50 -14.61 10.49 9.12
CA GLY A 50 -14.08 10.41 7.75
C GLY A 50 -12.94 11.38 7.39
N ILE A 51 -12.62 12.35 8.25
CA ILE A 51 -11.39 13.13 8.20
C ILE A 51 -10.37 12.42 9.08
N GLY A 52 -9.83 11.31 8.57
CA GLY A 52 -8.68 10.68 9.18
C GLY A 52 -7.60 11.74 9.41
N PHE A 53 -7.00 11.75 10.61
CA PHE A 53 -5.94 12.67 11.01
C PHE A 53 -4.97 12.92 9.84
N LYS A 54 -5.16 14.05 9.14
CA LYS A 54 -4.24 14.44 8.08
C LYS A 54 -3.00 14.94 8.79
N PRO A 55 -1.83 14.33 8.59
CA PRO A 55 -0.62 14.86 9.17
C PRO A 55 -0.51 16.32 8.77
N THR A 56 -0.16 17.17 9.73
CA THR A 56 0.12 18.60 9.48
C THR A 56 1.08 18.70 8.29
N SER A 57 0.98 19.77 7.49
CA SER A 57 1.82 19.96 6.30
C SER A 57 3.31 19.69 6.55
N ALA A 58 3.82 20.13 7.71
CA ALA A 58 5.18 19.85 8.18
C ALA A 58 5.48 18.36 8.36
N ILE A 59 4.57 17.60 8.99
CA ILE A 59 4.71 16.15 9.20
C ILE A 59 4.65 15.40 7.87
N ALA A 60 3.72 15.78 6.98
CA ALA A 60 3.63 15.20 5.65
C ALA A 60 4.94 15.42 4.87
N TYR A 61 5.46 16.65 4.87
CA TYR A 61 6.73 16.97 4.23
C TYR A 61 7.89 16.17 4.82
N ALA A 62 8.04 16.13 6.14
CA ALA A 62 9.10 15.36 6.81
C ALA A 62 9.06 13.86 6.43
N ARG A 63 7.86 13.27 6.35
CA ARG A 63 7.68 11.88 5.90
C ARG A 63 8.12 11.69 4.44
N THR A 64 7.81 12.63 3.55
CA THR A 64 8.25 12.54 2.14
C THR A 64 9.76 12.63 1.99
N GLN A 65 10.44 13.48 2.77
CA GLN A 65 11.90 13.59 2.76
C GLN A 65 12.56 12.30 3.24
N LYS A 66 12.08 11.74 4.35
CA LYS A 66 12.57 10.44 4.85
C LYS A 66 12.39 9.32 3.82
N ARG A 67 11.23 9.27 3.14
CA ARG A 67 10.99 8.28 2.08
C ARG A 67 11.96 8.45 0.90
N ARG A 68 12.20 9.70 0.46
CA ARG A 68 13.16 9.98 -0.63
C ARG A 68 14.56 9.51 -0.28
N GLN A 69 15.00 9.77 0.96
CA GLN A 69 16.29 9.31 1.46
C GLN A 69 16.41 7.79 1.44
N GLN A 70 15.42 7.08 2.00
CA GLN A 70 15.42 5.60 2.02
C GLN A 70 15.49 5.00 0.61
N VAL A 71 14.72 5.55 -0.34
CA VAL A 71 14.73 5.07 -1.73
C VAL A 71 16.07 5.37 -2.41
N ALA A 72 16.67 6.53 -2.15
CA ALA A 72 17.98 6.88 -2.69
C ALA A 72 19.09 5.96 -2.15
N GLU A 73 19.08 5.69 -0.84
CA GLU A 73 19.99 4.76 -0.17
C GLU A 73 19.84 3.33 -0.72
N TYR A 74 18.60 2.86 -0.86
CA TYR A 74 18.31 1.57 -1.47
C TYR A 74 18.86 1.45 -2.89
N ARG A 75 18.58 2.45 -3.75
CA ARG A 75 19.11 2.48 -5.13
C ARG A 75 20.64 2.53 -5.18
N SER A 76 21.26 3.26 -4.25
CA SER A 76 22.72 3.32 -4.14
C SER A 76 23.31 1.96 -3.79
N ARG A 77 22.69 1.23 -2.85
CA ARG A 77 23.11 -0.13 -2.47
C ARG A 77 22.98 -1.09 -3.66
N GLU A 78 21.82 -1.15 -4.30
CA GLU A 78 21.60 -1.99 -5.50
C GLU A 78 22.61 -1.68 -6.61
N ALA A 79 22.91 -0.39 -6.86
CA ALA A 79 23.88 0.01 -7.87
C ALA A 79 25.32 -0.40 -7.51
N LYS A 80 25.70 -0.35 -6.22
CA LYS A 80 27.01 -0.83 -5.74
C LYS A 80 27.13 -2.34 -5.91
N GLU A 81 26.13 -3.10 -5.49
CA GLU A 81 26.11 -4.56 -5.64
C GLU A 81 26.20 -4.99 -7.12
N ALA A 82 25.45 -4.31 -8.01
CA ALA A 82 25.52 -4.56 -9.44
C ALA A 82 26.91 -4.23 -10.04
N ARG A 83 27.56 -3.16 -9.59
CA ARG A 83 28.94 -2.83 -9.99
C ARG A 83 29.94 -3.87 -9.48
N GLN A 84 29.81 -4.29 -8.22
CA GLN A 84 30.66 -5.31 -7.63
C GLN A 84 30.55 -6.63 -8.38
N ARG A 85 29.32 -7.12 -8.62
CA ARG A 85 29.08 -8.36 -9.39
C ARG A 85 29.69 -8.29 -10.81
N ARG A 86 29.62 -7.13 -11.48
CA ARG A 86 30.31 -6.93 -12.77
C ARG A 86 31.83 -6.99 -12.63
N SER A 87 32.37 -6.38 -11.58
CA SER A 87 33.81 -6.40 -11.30
C SER A 87 34.32 -7.81 -10.98
N GLU A 88 33.57 -8.58 -10.19
CA GLU A 88 33.88 -9.96 -9.85
C GLU A 88 33.90 -10.86 -11.09
N ARG A 89 32.90 -10.75 -11.98
CA ARG A 89 32.92 -11.48 -13.27
C ARG A 89 34.16 -11.16 -14.10
N ARG A 90 34.55 -9.87 -14.16
CA ARG A 90 35.78 -9.48 -14.87
C ARG A 90 37.02 -10.08 -14.23
N ARG A 91 37.13 -10.06 -12.90
CA ARG A 91 38.26 -10.68 -12.17
C ARG A 91 38.31 -12.19 -12.35
N GLN A 92 37.18 -12.88 -12.32
CA GLN A 92 37.11 -14.33 -12.55
C GLN A 92 37.60 -14.71 -13.95
N GLY A 93 37.19 -13.97 -14.99
CA GLY A 93 37.69 -14.18 -16.35
C GLY A 93 39.19 -13.91 -16.50
N ILE A 94 39.72 -12.86 -15.87
CA ILE A 94 41.17 -12.54 -15.90
C ILE A 94 41.98 -13.61 -15.15
N ASN A 95 41.49 -14.09 -14.00
CA ASN A 95 42.17 -15.13 -13.25
C ASN A 95 42.20 -16.46 -14.02
N ALA A 96 41.13 -16.80 -14.76
CA ALA A 96 41.11 -17.98 -15.62
C ALA A 96 42.17 -17.92 -16.74
N THR A 97 42.36 -16.75 -17.37
CA THR A 97 43.40 -16.55 -18.40
C THR A 97 44.84 -16.55 -17.88
N ARG A 98 45.05 -16.49 -16.56
CA ARG A 98 46.39 -16.46 -15.94
C ARG A 98 46.86 -17.81 -15.42
N THR A 99 45.98 -18.80 -15.36
CA THR A 99 46.25 -20.15 -14.81
C THR A 99 46.44 -21.22 -15.88
N GLU A 100 46.46 -20.85 -17.16
CA GLU A 100 46.82 -21.73 -18.29
C GLU A 100 48.26 -21.48 -18.76
#